data_AF-A0A7L0WQU6-F1
#
_entry.id   AF-A0A7L0WQU6-F1
#
_cell.length_a   1.000
_cell.length_b   1.000
_cell.length_c   1.000
_cell.angle_alpha   90.00
_cell.angle_beta   90.00
_cell.angle_gamma   90.00
#
_symmetry.space_group_name_H-M   'P 1'
#
loop_
_entity.id
_entity.type
_entity.pdbx_description
1 polymer ?
#
loop_
_entity_poly.entity_id
_entity_poly.type
_entity_poly.pdbx_seq_one_letter_code
_entity_poly.pdbx_strand_id
1 'polypeptide(L)'
;RRYFGEKIGLYFAWLGWYTGMLFPAAFIGLFVFLYGVTTLNHCQVSKEVCQATDIIMCPICDKYCPFMRLSDSCVYAKVTHLFDNGATVFFAVFMAVWATVFLEFWKRRRAVIAYDWDLIDWEEEEEEIRPQFEAKYSKKERMNPISGKPEPYQAFADKCSRLIVSASGIFFMICVVIAAVFGIVIYRVVTVSTFAAFKWALIRNNSQVATTGTAVCINFCIIMLLNVLYEKVALFLTNLEQPRTESEWENSFTLKMFLFQFVNLNSSTFYIAFFLGRFTGHPGAYLRLINRWRLEECHPSGCLIDLCMQMGIIMVLKQTWNNFMELGYPLIQNWWTRRKLRQEYGTQRKTSFPQWEKDYNLQPMNAYGLFDEYLEMILQFGFTTIFVAAFPLAPLLALLNNIIEIRLDAYKFVTQWRRPLASRAKDIGIWYGILEGIGVLSVITNAFVIAVTSDFIPRLVYAYKYGPCAGQGEAGQK
;
A
#
# COMPACT_ATOMS: atom_id res chain seq x y z
N ARG A 1 -18.28 7.74 -19.58
CA ARG A 1 -19.71 8.10 -19.45
C ARG A 1 -20.56 7.55 -20.59
N ARG A 2 -20.76 8.24 -21.73
CA ARG A 2 -21.77 7.84 -22.76
C ARG A 2 -21.71 6.38 -23.22
N TYR A 3 -20.51 5.79 -23.31
CA TYR A 3 -20.33 4.41 -23.76
C TYR A 3 -20.35 3.37 -22.62
N PHE A 4 -19.67 3.64 -21.51
CA PHE A 4 -19.46 2.67 -20.41
C PHE A 4 -20.32 2.91 -19.16
N GLY A 5 -21.10 3.99 -19.11
CA GLY A 5 -21.81 4.44 -17.90
C GLY A 5 -21.02 5.42 -17.04
N GLU A 6 -21.69 5.91 -16.00
CA GLU A 6 -21.19 6.87 -15.03
C GLU A 6 -20.17 6.24 -14.08
N LYS A 7 -20.37 5.00 -13.59
CA LYS A 7 -19.45 4.34 -12.63
C LYS A 7 -18.02 4.24 -13.16
N ILE A 8 -17.84 3.72 -14.38
CA ILE A 8 -16.52 3.67 -15.06
C ILE A 8 -16.04 5.07 -15.42
N GLY A 9 -16.95 5.98 -15.81
CA GLY A 9 -16.60 7.37 -16.08
C GLY A 9 -16.00 8.08 -14.86
N LEU A 10 -16.55 7.82 -13.68
CA LEU A 10 -16.13 8.42 -12.42
C LEU A 10 -14.74 7.91 -12.00
N TYR A 11 -14.46 6.63 -12.21
CA TYR A 11 -13.12 6.04 -12.00
C TYR A 11 -12.05 6.79 -12.80
N PHE A 12 -12.22 6.93 -14.12
CA PHE A 12 -11.26 7.66 -14.95
C PHE A 12 -11.19 9.16 -14.61
N ALA A 13 -12.30 9.76 -14.18
CA ALA A 13 -12.31 11.16 -13.72
C ALA A 13 -11.49 11.35 -12.44
N TRP A 14 -11.62 10.42 -11.48
CA TRP A 14 -10.84 10.42 -10.24
C TRP A 14 -9.37 10.13 -10.51
N LEU A 15 -9.07 9.10 -11.30
CA LEU A 15 -7.71 8.72 -11.67
C LEU A 15 -6.98 9.86 -12.39
N GLY A 16 -7.67 10.53 -13.33
CA GLY A 16 -7.15 11.72 -14.00
C GLY A 16 -6.90 12.89 -13.05
N TRP A 17 -7.81 13.12 -12.09
CA TRP A 17 -7.64 14.15 -11.06
C TRP A 17 -6.45 13.86 -10.15
N TYR A 18 -6.33 12.62 -9.67
CA TYR A 18 -5.22 12.16 -8.84
C TYR A 18 -3.87 12.32 -9.57
N THR A 19 -3.81 11.94 -10.84
CA THR A 19 -2.62 12.12 -11.68
C THR A 19 -2.26 13.59 -11.87
N GLY A 20 -3.26 14.45 -12.10
CA GLY A 20 -3.06 15.90 -12.19
C GLY A 20 -2.49 16.51 -10.91
N MET A 21 -3.00 16.09 -9.75
CA MET A 21 -2.54 16.58 -8.45
C MET A 21 -1.18 16.01 -8.04
N LEU A 22 -0.74 14.88 -8.59
CA LEU A 22 0.59 14.32 -8.33
C LEU A 22 1.73 15.14 -8.96
N PHE A 23 1.50 15.92 -10.01
CA PHE A 23 2.54 16.76 -10.64
C PHE A 23 3.27 17.69 -9.67
N PRO A 24 2.60 18.58 -8.89
CA PRO A 24 3.29 19.44 -7.93
C PRO A 24 4.01 18.66 -6.84
N ALA A 25 3.44 17.54 -6.38
CA ALA A 25 4.08 16.69 -5.38
C ALA A 25 5.36 16.02 -5.91
N ALA A 26 5.31 15.49 -7.14
CA ALA A 26 6.46 14.91 -7.82
C ALA A 26 7.56 15.95 -8.09
N PHE A 27 7.19 17.17 -8.48
CA PHE A 27 8.14 18.25 -8.73
C PHE A 27 8.89 18.65 -7.45
N ILE A 28 8.17 18.88 -6.35
CA ILE A 28 8.78 19.25 -5.07
C ILE A 28 9.59 18.07 -4.51
N GLY A 29 9.09 16.84 -4.60
CA GLY A 29 9.82 15.64 -4.18
C GLY A 29 11.13 15.45 -4.94
N LEU A 30 11.14 15.68 -6.26
CA LEU A 30 12.35 15.66 -7.09
C LEU A 30 13.32 16.76 -6.68
N PHE A 31 12.83 17.98 -6.42
CA PHE A 31 13.68 19.08 -5.95
C PHE A 31 14.36 18.77 -4.62
N VAL A 32 13.63 18.18 -3.66
CA VAL A 32 14.16 17.75 -2.36
C VAL A 32 15.21 16.65 -2.52
N PHE A 33 14.98 15.71 -3.44
CA PHE A 33 15.97 14.69 -3.77
C PHE A 33 17.25 15.29 -4.38
N LEU A 34 17.11 16.19 -5.36
CA LEU A 34 18.24 16.89 -5.98
C LEU A 34 19.02 17.72 -4.97
N TYR A 35 18.33 18.39 -4.03
CA TYR A 35 18.97 19.07 -2.91
C TYR A 35 19.82 18.10 -2.07
N GLY A 36 19.30 16.91 -1.75
CA GLY A 36 20.06 15.85 -1.08
C GLY A 36 21.32 15.43 -1.86
N VAL A 37 21.23 15.31 -3.19
CA VAL A 37 22.39 15.00 -4.06
C VAL A 37 23.45 16.09 -4.00
N THR A 38 23.05 17.37 -4.13
CA THR A 38 24.01 18.49 -4.12
C THR A 38 24.71 18.67 -2.78
N THR A 39 24.03 18.37 -1.67
CA THR A 39 24.56 18.51 -0.31
C THR A 39 25.34 17.30 0.20
N LEU A 40 25.37 16.20 -0.57
CA LEU A 40 25.99 14.93 -0.19
C LEU A 40 27.49 15.07 0.13
N ASN A 41 28.21 15.89 -0.64
CA ASN A 41 29.65 16.15 -0.42
C ASN A 41 29.93 17.17 0.70
N HIS A 42 28.90 17.87 1.20
CA HIS A 42 29.03 18.87 2.26
C HIS A 42 28.60 18.35 3.63
N CYS A 43 28.00 17.15 3.71
CA CYS A 43 27.59 16.55 4.97
C CYS A 43 28.80 16.17 5.85
N GLN A 44 28.91 16.80 7.02
CA GLN A 44 29.97 16.51 7.99
C GLN A 44 29.87 15.09 8.54
N VAL A 45 28.66 14.64 8.92
CA VAL A 45 28.43 13.29 9.48
C VAL A 45 28.88 12.19 8.52
N SER A 46 28.54 12.30 7.23
CA SER A 46 28.97 11.33 6.24
C SER A 46 30.49 11.31 6.06
N LYS A 47 31.16 12.48 6.09
CA LYS A 47 32.62 12.56 6.02
C LYS A 47 33.29 11.88 7.21
N GLU A 48 32.80 12.13 8.41
CA GLU A 48 33.32 11.53 9.65
C GLU A 48 33.18 10.00 9.61
N VAL A 49 32.02 9.47 9.22
CA VAL A 49 31.81 8.02 9.06
C VAL A 49 32.79 7.44 8.03
N CYS A 50 33.00 8.12 6.90
CA CYS A 50 33.91 7.65 5.85
C CYS A 50 35.40 7.73 6.24
N GLN A 51 35.78 8.62 7.17
CA GLN A 51 37.15 8.81 7.62
C GLN A 51 37.51 7.96 8.86
N ALA A 52 36.51 7.49 9.61
CA ALA A 52 36.67 6.71 10.83
C ALA A 52 37.16 5.28 10.57
N THR A 53 38.46 5.11 10.27
CA THR A 53 39.10 3.80 10.07
C THR A 53 39.55 3.13 11.38
N ASP A 54 39.62 3.89 12.46
CA ASP A 54 40.08 3.51 13.79
C ASP A 54 38.94 3.00 14.71
N ILE A 55 37.69 3.33 14.39
CA ILE A 55 36.51 2.93 15.18
C ILE A 55 36.04 1.53 14.75
N ILE A 56 36.20 0.56 15.66
CA ILE A 56 35.74 -0.82 15.49
C ILE A 56 34.41 -1.02 16.23
N MET A 57 33.40 -1.51 15.52
CA MET A 57 32.05 -1.76 16.06
C MET A 57 31.88 -3.21 16.54
N CYS A 58 31.00 -3.39 17.52
CA CYS A 58 30.61 -4.71 18.00
C CYS A 58 29.90 -5.53 16.91
N PRO A 59 30.04 -6.87 16.93
CA PRO A 59 29.33 -7.74 16.00
C PRO A 59 27.81 -7.74 16.27
N ILE A 60 27.04 -7.71 15.17
CA ILE A 60 25.57 -7.69 15.19
C ILE A 60 24.99 -9.05 15.63
N CYS A 61 25.73 -10.15 15.46
CA CYS A 61 25.25 -11.49 15.80
C CYS A 61 26.11 -12.19 16.87
N ASP A 62 25.49 -13.14 17.58
CA ASP A 62 26.10 -13.83 18.73
C ASP A 62 27.23 -14.79 18.33
N LYS A 63 27.17 -15.40 17.14
CA LYS A 63 28.15 -16.38 16.66
C LYS A 63 28.45 -16.14 15.19
N TYR A 64 29.73 -16.25 14.82
CA TYR A 64 30.22 -16.18 13.43
C TYR A 64 30.03 -14.83 12.71
N CYS A 65 29.95 -13.71 13.45
CA CYS A 65 30.05 -12.36 12.86
C CYS A 65 31.41 -11.74 13.17
N PRO A 66 32.12 -11.20 12.16
CA PRO A 66 33.33 -10.42 12.40
C PRO A 66 33.00 -9.06 13.02
N PHE A 67 34.00 -8.46 13.68
CA PHE A 67 33.97 -7.04 14.01
C PHE A 67 34.04 -6.23 12.71
N MET A 68 33.29 -5.14 12.64
CA MET A 68 33.20 -4.28 11.45
C MET A 68 33.80 -2.91 11.75
N ARG A 69 34.39 -2.26 10.73
CA ARG A 69 34.85 -0.88 10.86
C ARG A 69 33.73 0.07 10.50
N LEU A 70 33.68 1.24 11.15
CA LEU A 70 32.68 2.25 10.83
C LEU A 70 32.81 2.76 9.38
N SER A 71 34.04 2.85 8.86
CA SER A 71 34.32 3.23 7.46
C SER A 71 33.64 2.33 6.42
N ASP A 72 33.40 1.05 6.74
CA ASP A 72 32.75 0.10 5.83
C ASP A 72 31.28 0.50 5.54
N SER A 73 30.68 1.29 6.45
CA SER A 73 29.32 1.82 6.33
C SER A 73 29.23 3.15 5.55
N CYS A 74 30.33 3.64 4.98
CA CYS A 74 30.40 4.95 4.32
C CYS A 74 29.36 5.13 3.20
N VAL A 75 29.17 4.12 2.33
CA VAL A 75 28.18 4.19 1.24
C VAL A 75 26.77 4.30 1.79
N TYR A 76 26.44 3.50 2.80
CA TYR A 76 25.15 3.57 3.47
C TYR A 76 24.94 4.95 4.11
N ALA A 77 25.91 5.49 4.84
CA ALA A 77 25.79 6.82 5.43
C ALA A 77 25.53 7.94 4.40
N LYS A 78 26.18 7.87 3.22
CA LYS A 78 25.92 8.80 2.11
C LYS A 78 24.50 8.68 1.58
N VAL A 79 24.01 7.45 1.40
CA VAL A 79 22.64 7.17 0.96
C VAL A 79 21.61 7.58 2.02
N THR A 80 21.90 7.41 3.31
CA THR A 80 21.02 7.86 4.40
C THR A 80 20.85 9.37 4.29
N HIS A 81 21.93 10.13 4.16
CA HIS A 81 21.86 11.59 4.04
C HIS A 81 21.07 12.07 2.80
N LEU A 82 21.11 11.31 1.70
CA LEU A 82 20.33 11.63 0.49
C LEU A 82 18.83 11.68 0.79
N PHE A 83 18.34 10.75 1.62
CA PHE A 83 16.92 10.61 1.95
C PHE A 83 16.52 11.21 3.31
N ASP A 84 17.47 11.41 4.21
CA ASP A 84 17.29 11.96 5.56
C ASP A 84 18.04 13.29 5.68
N ASN A 85 17.40 14.34 5.18
CA ASN A 85 17.92 15.71 5.19
C ASN A 85 16.86 16.70 5.69
N GLY A 86 17.25 17.93 6.05
CA GLY A 86 16.28 18.91 6.57
C GLY A 86 15.15 19.26 5.59
N ALA A 87 15.36 19.10 4.28
CA ALA A 87 14.33 19.36 3.28
C ALA A 87 13.28 18.24 3.20
N THR A 88 13.58 17.01 3.63
CA THR A 88 12.59 15.92 3.67
C THR A 88 11.57 16.10 4.79
N VAL A 89 11.95 16.75 5.90
CA VAL A 89 11.02 17.19 6.95
C VAL A 89 10.04 18.23 6.39
N PHE A 90 10.54 19.23 5.65
CA PHE A 90 9.68 20.18 4.94
C PHE A 90 8.74 19.47 3.96
N PHE A 91 9.26 18.49 3.22
CA PHE A 91 8.47 17.71 2.26
C PHE A 91 7.34 16.93 2.94
N ALA A 92 7.60 16.32 4.10
CA ALA A 92 6.56 15.60 4.84
C ALA A 92 5.41 16.52 5.27
N VAL A 93 5.70 17.74 5.72
CA VAL A 93 4.67 18.75 6.04
C VAL A 93 3.92 19.18 4.79
N PHE A 94 4.64 19.45 3.69
CA PHE A 94 4.02 19.77 2.40
C PHE A 94 3.06 18.65 1.95
N MET A 95 3.46 17.38 2.07
CA MET A 95 2.64 16.24 1.66
C MET A 95 1.39 16.04 2.52
N ALA A 96 1.45 16.33 3.82
CA ALA A 96 0.28 16.36 4.68
C ALA A 96 -0.75 17.42 4.21
N VAL A 97 -0.27 18.63 3.92
CA VAL A 97 -1.12 19.70 3.37
C VAL A 97 -1.66 19.30 2.00
N TRP A 98 -0.81 18.78 1.11
CA TRP A 98 -1.18 18.33 -0.22
C TRP A 98 -2.29 17.26 -0.17
N ALA A 99 -2.22 16.29 0.74
CA ALA A 99 -3.22 15.24 0.88
C ALA A 99 -4.60 15.81 1.27
N THR A 100 -4.64 16.77 2.21
CA THR A 100 -5.89 17.45 2.59
C THR A 100 -6.46 18.28 1.44
N VAL A 101 -5.61 19.03 0.75
CA VAL A 101 -5.98 19.85 -0.41
C VAL A 101 -6.51 18.98 -1.56
N PHE A 102 -5.88 17.83 -1.82
CA PHE A 102 -6.31 16.84 -2.80
C PHE A 102 -7.74 16.34 -2.51
N LEU A 103 -8.02 15.96 -1.26
CA LEU A 103 -9.32 15.45 -0.86
C LEU A 103 -10.42 16.51 -0.93
N GLU A 104 -10.16 17.72 -0.42
CA GLU A 104 -11.15 18.80 -0.44
C GLU A 104 -11.47 19.27 -1.87
N PHE A 105 -10.46 19.37 -2.75
CA PHE A 105 -10.74 19.68 -4.14
C PHE A 105 -11.42 18.54 -4.88
N TRP A 106 -11.11 17.27 -4.56
CA TRP A 106 -11.86 16.14 -5.09
C TRP A 106 -13.33 16.17 -4.64
N LYS A 107 -13.60 16.51 -3.38
CA LYS A 107 -14.96 16.68 -2.83
C LYS A 107 -15.75 17.76 -3.59
N ARG A 108 -15.09 18.85 -3.99
CA ARG A 108 -15.70 19.88 -4.85
C ARG A 108 -15.93 19.36 -6.27
N ARG A 109 -14.94 18.68 -6.86
CA ARG A 109 -15.02 18.14 -8.23
C ARG A 109 -16.10 17.08 -8.37
N ARG A 110 -16.22 16.16 -7.41
CA ARG A 110 -17.27 15.13 -7.41
C ARG A 110 -18.67 15.73 -7.35
N ALA A 111 -18.87 16.83 -6.60
CA ALA A 111 -20.17 17.51 -6.55
C ALA A 111 -20.56 18.13 -7.91
N VAL A 112 -19.61 18.74 -8.62
CA VAL A 112 -19.83 19.24 -9.99
C VAL A 112 -20.15 18.09 -10.93
N ILE A 113 -19.41 16.99 -10.86
CA ILE A 113 -19.65 15.81 -11.70
C ILE A 113 -21.03 15.20 -11.42
N ALA A 114 -21.43 15.07 -10.15
CA ALA A 114 -22.72 14.54 -9.77
C ALA A 114 -23.88 15.41 -10.28
N TYR A 115 -23.71 16.73 -10.29
CA TYR A 115 -24.66 17.67 -10.89
C TYR A 115 -24.71 17.55 -12.42
N ASP A 116 -23.56 17.66 -13.10
CA ASP A 116 -23.47 17.59 -14.56
C ASP A 116 -23.95 16.23 -15.13
N TRP A 117 -23.87 15.19 -14.30
CA TRP A 117 -24.24 13.83 -14.67
C TRP A 117 -25.63 13.41 -14.20
N ASP A 118 -26.35 14.30 -13.51
CA ASP A 118 -27.71 14.07 -13.03
C ASP A 118 -27.80 12.83 -12.10
N LEU A 119 -26.93 12.81 -11.09
CA LEU A 119 -26.72 11.67 -10.17
C LEU A 119 -27.15 11.97 -8.72
N ILE A 120 -27.73 13.13 -8.44
CA ILE A 120 -27.96 13.60 -7.07
C ILE A 120 -29.02 12.76 -6.36
N ASP A 121 -30.13 12.47 -7.05
CA ASP A 121 -31.32 11.80 -6.51
C ASP A 121 -31.42 10.30 -6.87
N TRP A 122 -30.43 9.77 -7.60
CA TRP A 122 -30.47 8.41 -8.14
C TRP A 122 -30.55 7.29 -7.08
N GLU A 123 -29.78 7.40 -5.99
CA GLU A 123 -29.70 6.35 -4.96
C GLU A 123 -31.04 6.10 -4.24
N GLU A 124 -31.83 7.16 -4.04
CA GLU A 124 -33.12 7.07 -3.34
C GLU A 124 -34.26 6.60 -4.27
N GLU A 125 -34.16 6.87 -5.57
CA GLU A 125 -35.23 6.62 -6.53
C GLU A 125 -35.11 5.28 -7.28
N GLU A 126 -33.89 4.80 -7.56
CA GLU A 126 -33.66 3.71 -8.51
C GLU A 126 -32.80 2.53 -7.99
N GLU A 127 -32.25 2.57 -6.77
CA GLU A 127 -31.40 1.47 -6.31
C GLU A 127 -32.22 0.20 -5.97
N GLU A 128 -31.96 -0.89 -6.70
CA GLU A 128 -32.64 -2.17 -6.54
C GLU A 128 -32.20 -2.91 -5.26
N ILE A 129 -33.16 -3.59 -4.62
CA ILE A 129 -32.91 -4.46 -3.46
C ILE A 129 -32.28 -5.76 -3.95
N ARG A 130 -31.28 -6.26 -3.22
CA ARG A 130 -30.63 -7.53 -3.58
C ARG A 130 -31.60 -8.71 -3.43
N PRO A 131 -31.68 -9.62 -4.42
CA PRO A 131 -32.58 -10.79 -4.34
C PRO A 131 -32.34 -11.67 -3.11
N GLN A 132 -31.09 -11.76 -2.63
CA GLN A 132 -30.74 -12.55 -1.44
C GLN A 132 -31.35 -11.94 -0.16
N PHE A 133 -31.35 -10.61 -0.06
CA PHE A 133 -31.91 -9.89 1.07
C PHE A 133 -33.44 -10.01 1.06
N GLU A 134 -34.05 -9.79 -0.11
CA GLU A 134 -35.49 -9.90 -0.31
C GLU A 134 -35.98 -11.33 0.03
N ALA A 135 -35.33 -12.37 -0.48
CA ALA A 135 -35.70 -13.76 -0.20
C ALA A 135 -35.68 -14.10 1.31
N LYS A 136 -34.74 -13.51 2.07
CA LYS A 136 -34.59 -13.77 3.51
C LYS A 136 -35.56 -12.97 4.38
N TYR A 137 -35.81 -11.70 4.02
CA TYR A 137 -36.62 -10.78 4.81
C TYR A 137 -38.02 -10.52 4.22
N SER A 138 -38.42 -11.23 3.17
CA SER A 138 -39.75 -11.11 2.54
C SER A 138 -40.92 -11.23 3.52
N LYS A 139 -40.78 -11.99 4.62
CA LYS A 139 -41.84 -12.13 5.64
C LYS A 139 -41.89 -11.00 6.68
N LYS A 140 -40.91 -10.09 6.67
CA LYS A 140 -40.75 -9.03 7.67
C LYS A 140 -40.76 -7.69 6.95
N GLU A 141 -41.95 -7.12 6.76
CA GLU A 141 -42.11 -5.84 6.09
C GLU A 141 -42.31 -4.71 7.09
N ARG A 142 -41.79 -3.53 6.74
CA ARG A 142 -42.03 -2.26 7.43
C ARG A 142 -42.46 -1.23 6.40
N MET A 143 -43.47 -0.44 6.72
CA MET A 143 -43.89 0.67 5.86
C MET A 143 -42.85 1.79 5.94
N ASN A 144 -42.31 2.19 4.79
CA ASN A 144 -41.37 3.30 4.70
C ASN A 144 -42.13 4.63 4.95
N PRO A 145 -41.68 5.47 5.91
CA PRO A 145 -42.36 6.71 6.26
C PRO A 145 -42.35 7.77 5.15
N ILE A 146 -41.47 7.64 4.15
CA ILE A 146 -41.33 8.60 3.05
C ILE A 146 -42.10 8.10 1.82
N SER A 147 -41.85 6.85 1.38
CA SER A 147 -42.44 6.31 0.15
C SER A 147 -43.84 5.71 0.36
N GLY A 148 -44.21 5.39 1.60
CA GLY A 148 -45.48 4.72 1.93
C GLY A 148 -45.57 3.26 1.45
N LYS A 149 -44.51 2.71 0.87
CA LYS A 149 -44.47 1.32 0.36
C LYS A 149 -44.02 0.35 1.46
N PRO A 150 -44.54 -0.90 1.48
CA PRO A 150 -43.99 -1.95 2.34
C PRO A 150 -42.61 -2.37 1.81
N GLU A 151 -41.60 -2.36 2.68
CA GLU A 151 -40.23 -2.75 2.34
C GLU A 151 -39.71 -3.82 3.31
N PRO A 152 -38.91 -4.79 2.83
CA PRO A 152 -38.30 -5.80 3.69
C PRO A 152 -37.38 -5.15 4.73
N TYR A 153 -37.55 -5.53 5.99
CA TYR A 153 -36.87 -4.91 7.13
C TYR A 153 -36.04 -5.92 7.93
N GLN A 154 -34.75 -5.59 8.09
CA GLN A 154 -33.83 -6.29 8.99
C GLN A 154 -33.86 -5.64 10.37
N ALA A 155 -34.12 -6.44 11.41
CA ALA A 155 -34.11 -5.96 12.79
C ALA A 155 -32.69 -5.53 13.21
N PHE A 156 -32.59 -4.41 13.93
CA PHE A 156 -31.31 -3.83 14.35
C PHE A 156 -30.43 -4.81 15.16
N ALA A 157 -31.02 -5.63 16.04
CA ALA A 157 -30.28 -6.63 16.81
C ALA A 157 -29.66 -7.73 15.91
N ASP A 158 -30.36 -8.17 14.86
CA ASP A 158 -29.84 -9.14 13.88
C ASP A 158 -28.73 -8.51 13.04
N LYS A 159 -28.91 -7.25 12.58
CA LYS A 159 -27.87 -6.50 11.86
C LYS A 159 -26.60 -6.31 12.71
N CYS A 160 -26.76 -5.88 13.96
CA CYS A 160 -25.64 -5.63 14.88
C CYS A 160 -24.88 -6.91 15.23
N SER A 161 -25.57 -8.00 15.57
CA SER A 161 -24.91 -9.28 15.87
C SER A 161 -24.11 -9.82 14.68
N ARG A 162 -24.64 -9.74 13.45
CA ARG A 162 -23.92 -10.13 12.23
C ARG A 162 -22.70 -9.24 11.97
N LEU A 163 -22.85 -7.94 12.16
CA LEU A 163 -21.75 -6.99 12.02
C LEU A 163 -20.63 -7.28 13.03
N ILE A 164 -20.95 -7.62 14.27
CA ILE A 164 -19.97 -8.01 15.30
C ILE A 164 -19.25 -9.30 14.90
N VAL A 165 -19.97 -10.32 14.43
CA VAL A 165 -19.36 -11.56 13.93
C VAL A 165 -18.42 -11.27 12.78
N SER A 166 -18.84 -10.43 11.82
CA SER A 166 -17.99 -10.05 10.70
C SER A 166 -16.76 -9.25 11.15
N ALA A 167 -16.92 -8.28 12.05
CA ALA A 167 -15.82 -7.50 12.61
C ALA A 167 -14.80 -8.40 13.34
N SER A 168 -15.29 -9.38 14.11
CA SER A 168 -14.44 -10.35 14.80
C SER A 168 -13.64 -11.23 13.82
N GLY A 169 -14.24 -11.60 12.69
CA GLY A 169 -13.57 -12.37 11.63
C GLY A 169 -12.44 -11.58 10.97
N ILE A 170 -12.65 -10.28 10.70
CA ILE A 170 -11.61 -9.39 10.17
C ILE A 170 -10.47 -9.25 11.17
N PHE A 171 -10.78 -8.99 12.45
CA PHE A 171 -9.79 -8.83 13.50
C PHE A 171 -8.94 -10.10 13.66
N PHE A 172 -9.55 -11.28 13.63
CA PHE A 172 -8.84 -12.55 13.65
C PHE A 172 -7.85 -12.67 12.48
N MET A 173 -8.27 -12.34 11.26
CA MET A 173 -7.38 -12.39 10.09
C MET A 173 -6.23 -11.36 10.16
N ILE A 174 -6.47 -10.18 10.72
CA ILE A 174 -5.41 -9.19 10.99
C ILE A 174 -4.37 -9.75 11.97
N CYS A 175 -4.81 -10.42 13.05
CA CYS A 175 -3.92 -11.08 13.99
C CYS A 175 -3.08 -12.19 13.32
N VAL A 176 -3.66 -12.96 12.40
CA VAL A 176 -2.94 -13.98 11.62
C VAL A 176 -1.83 -13.34 10.77
N VAL A 177 -2.09 -12.20 10.13
CA VAL A 177 -1.08 -11.45 9.36
C VAL A 177 0.06 -10.97 10.26
N ILE A 178 -0.27 -10.35 11.41
CA ILE A 178 0.73 -9.88 12.37
C ILE A 178 1.60 -11.05 12.89
N ALA A 179 0.97 -12.20 13.17
CA ALA A 179 1.69 -13.40 13.57
C ALA A 179 2.61 -13.94 12.45
N ALA A 180 2.17 -13.87 11.19
CA ALA A 180 3.00 -14.27 10.04
C ALA A 180 4.22 -13.36 9.88
N VAL A 181 4.07 -12.04 10.01
CA VAL A 181 5.18 -11.08 9.99
C VAL A 181 6.16 -11.36 11.12
N PHE A 182 5.67 -11.56 12.33
CA PHE A 182 6.50 -11.94 13.47
C PHE A 182 7.23 -13.29 13.24
N GLY A 183 6.55 -14.25 12.61
CA GLY A 183 7.14 -15.52 12.18
C GLY A 183 8.30 -15.33 11.19
N ILE A 184 8.19 -14.38 10.26
CA ILE A 184 9.27 -14.04 9.31
C ILE A 184 10.47 -13.42 10.03
N VAL A 185 10.24 -12.56 11.02
CA VAL A 185 11.31 -12.00 11.86
C VAL A 185 12.06 -13.12 12.58
N ILE A 186 11.35 -14.05 13.21
CA ILE A 186 11.96 -15.23 13.84
C ILE A 186 12.74 -16.05 12.81
N TYR A 187 12.16 -16.29 11.63
CA TYR A 187 12.82 -17.02 10.55
C TYR A 187 14.16 -16.37 10.17
N ARG A 188 14.21 -15.05 10.01
CA ARG A 188 15.46 -14.34 9.69
C ARG A 188 16.52 -14.53 10.77
N VAL A 189 16.15 -14.30 12.03
CA VAL A 189 17.08 -14.46 13.17
C VAL A 189 17.66 -15.87 13.23
N VAL A 190 16.82 -16.89 13.06
CA VAL A 190 17.26 -18.29 13.07
C VAL A 190 18.15 -18.58 11.86
N THR A 191 17.75 -18.16 10.67
CA THR A 191 18.45 -18.52 9.42
C THR A 191 19.78 -17.82 9.22
N VAL A 192 19.98 -16.60 9.74
CA VAL A 192 21.31 -15.96 9.75
C VAL A 192 22.33 -16.85 10.47
N SER A 193 21.95 -17.37 11.65
CA SER A 193 22.85 -18.22 12.44
C SER A 193 23.15 -19.58 11.79
N THR A 194 22.16 -20.15 11.07
CA THR A 194 22.35 -21.45 10.39
C THR A 194 23.11 -21.31 9.08
N PHE A 195 22.89 -20.25 8.31
CA PHE A 195 23.64 -19.97 7.08
C PHE A 195 25.10 -19.59 7.36
N ALA A 196 25.36 -18.89 8.47
CA ALA A 196 26.73 -18.63 8.92
C ALA A 196 27.48 -19.91 9.32
N ALA A 197 26.76 -20.94 9.79
CA ALA A 197 27.32 -22.26 10.10
C ALA A 197 27.34 -23.23 8.90
N PHE A 198 26.89 -22.80 7.73
CA PHE A 198 26.73 -23.67 6.55
C PHE A 198 28.07 -24.01 5.89
N LYS A 199 28.20 -25.23 5.37
CA LYS A 199 29.46 -25.74 4.80
C LYS A 199 29.86 -25.04 3.49
N TRP A 200 28.89 -24.57 2.71
CA TRP A 200 29.16 -23.95 1.41
C TRP A 200 29.68 -22.52 1.58
N ALA A 201 30.92 -22.27 1.13
CA ALA A 201 31.63 -21.00 1.35
C ALA A 201 30.89 -19.77 0.79
N LEU A 202 30.14 -19.92 -0.30
CA LEU A 202 29.37 -18.83 -0.91
C LEU A 202 28.21 -18.38 -0.01
N ILE A 203 27.43 -19.32 0.54
CA ILE A 203 26.35 -19.01 1.48
C ILE A 203 26.91 -18.49 2.81
N ARG A 204 28.04 -19.04 3.27
CA ARG A 204 28.68 -18.61 4.52
C ARG A 204 29.18 -17.16 4.45
N ASN A 205 29.85 -16.80 3.35
CA ASN A 205 30.44 -15.46 3.19
C ASN A 205 29.38 -14.38 2.92
N ASN A 206 28.24 -14.78 2.34
CA ASN A 206 27.13 -13.89 2.00
C ASN A 206 25.87 -14.22 2.81
N SER A 207 26.02 -14.69 4.06
CA SER A 207 24.93 -15.23 4.88
C SER A 207 23.80 -14.22 5.09
N GLN A 208 24.11 -12.95 5.37
CA GLN A 208 23.12 -11.87 5.51
C GLN A 208 22.31 -11.64 4.22
N VAL A 209 22.98 -11.62 3.06
CA VAL A 209 22.34 -11.42 1.76
C VAL A 209 21.46 -12.63 1.41
N ALA A 210 21.96 -13.84 1.65
CA ALA A 210 21.22 -15.08 1.43
C ALA A 210 19.97 -15.16 2.31
N THR A 211 20.07 -14.85 3.61
CA THR A 211 18.93 -14.79 4.53
C THR A 211 17.91 -13.74 4.11
N THR A 212 18.38 -12.54 3.73
CA THR A 212 17.48 -11.46 3.29
C THR A 212 16.72 -11.88 2.04
N GLY A 213 17.41 -12.46 1.05
CA GLY A 213 16.81 -12.97 -0.18
C GLY A 213 15.77 -14.07 0.07
N THR A 214 16.10 -15.10 0.86
CA THR A 214 15.15 -16.19 1.15
C THR A 214 13.95 -15.69 1.95
N ALA A 215 14.16 -14.77 2.90
CA ALA A 215 13.07 -14.19 3.69
C ALA A 215 12.12 -13.34 2.83
N VAL A 216 12.62 -12.57 1.86
CA VAL A 216 11.78 -11.81 0.92
C VAL A 216 10.93 -12.77 0.07
N CYS A 217 11.51 -13.84 -0.46
CA CYS A 217 10.76 -14.84 -1.23
C CYS A 217 9.66 -15.52 -0.39
N ILE A 218 9.97 -15.93 0.84
CA ILE A 218 8.99 -16.55 1.74
C ILE A 218 7.86 -15.56 2.09
N ASN A 219 8.21 -14.31 2.41
CA ASN A 219 7.23 -13.26 2.69
C ASN A 219 6.29 -13.05 1.49
N PHE A 220 6.84 -12.96 0.28
CA PHE A 220 6.04 -12.82 -0.93
C PHE A 220 5.06 -14.01 -1.13
N CYS A 221 5.52 -15.24 -0.95
CA CYS A 221 4.67 -16.43 -1.02
C CYS A 221 3.54 -16.41 0.04
N ILE A 222 3.86 -16.01 1.27
CA ILE A 222 2.87 -15.89 2.36
C ILE A 222 1.83 -14.83 2.02
N ILE A 223 2.25 -13.65 1.59
CA ILE A 223 1.36 -12.55 1.20
C ILE A 223 0.40 -13.01 0.09
N MET A 224 0.93 -13.66 -0.96
CA MET A 224 0.11 -14.18 -2.06
C MET A 224 -0.92 -15.21 -1.60
N LEU A 225 -0.50 -16.17 -0.76
CA LEU A 225 -1.40 -17.20 -0.23
C LEU A 225 -2.50 -16.60 0.65
N LEU A 226 -2.12 -15.70 1.57
CA LEU A 226 -3.05 -15.05 2.49
C LEU A 226 -4.05 -14.16 1.73
N ASN A 227 -3.63 -13.50 0.64
CA ASN A 227 -4.53 -12.70 -0.21
C ASN A 227 -5.65 -13.55 -0.82
N VAL A 228 -5.30 -14.69 -1.42
CA VAL A 228 -6.29 -15.60 -2.05
C VAL A 228 -7.23 -16.17 -1.00
N LEU A 229 -6.71 -16.57 0.16
CA LEU A 229 -7.53 -17.09 1.26
C LEU A 229 -8.46 -16.02 1.81
N TYR A 230 -7.96 -14.81 2.03
CA TYR A 230 -8.75 -13.74 2.60
C TYR A 230 -9.85 -13.26 1.68
N GLU A 231 -9.64 -13.22 0.36
CA GLU A 231 -10.70 -12.88 -0.59
C GLU A 231 -11.93 -13.79 -0.38
N LYS A 232 -11.72 -15.11 -0.24
CA LYS A 232 -12.81 -16.06 0.03
C LYS A 232 -13.48 -15.82 1.39
N VAL A 233 -12.69 -15.50 2.41
CA VAL A 233 -13.20 -15.17 3.75
C VAL A 233 -14.01 -13.86 3.71
N ALA A 234 -13.53 -12.83 3.03
CA ALA A 234 -14.19 -11.53 2.93
C ALA A 234 -15.55 -11.65 2.22
N LEU A 235 -15.65 -12.44 1.16
CA LEU A 235 -16.92 -12.73 0.49
C LEU A 235 -17.89 -13.45 1.41
N PHE A 236 -17.40 -14.47 2.12
CA PHE A 236 -18.23 -15.22 3.06
C PHE A 236 -18.75 -14.30 4.18
N LEU A 237 -17.88 -13.49 4.79
CA LEU A 237 -18.25 -12.55 5.85
C LEU A 237 -19.23 -11.48 5.34
N THR A 238 -19.03 -10.93 4.16
CA THR A 238 -19.93 -9.91 3.58
C THR A 238 -21.30 -10.50 3.25
N ASN A 239 -21.35 -11.74 2.74
CA ASN A 239 -22.61 -12.43 2.48
C ASN A 239 -23.34 -12.82 3.78
N LEU A 240 -22.61 -13.05 4.88
CA LEU A 240 -23.20 -13.29 6.20
C LEU A 240 -23.88 -12.03 6.79
N GLU A 241 -23.37 -10.84 6.48
CA GLU A 241 -23.95 -9.55 6.92
C GLU A 241 -25.33 -9.27 6.30
N GLN A 242 -25.58 -9.82 5.10
CA GLN A 242 -26.83 -9.62 4.35
C GLN A 242 -27.16 -8.13 4.14
N PRO A 243 -26.33 -7.38 3.41
CA PRO A 243 -26.60 -5.98 3.06
C PRO A 243 -27.83 -5.86 2.14
N ARG A 244 -28.53 -4.73 2.23
CA ARG A 244 -29.82 -4.51 1.55
C ARG A 244 -29.64 -4.26 0.05
N THR A 245 -28.68 -3.41 -0.31
CA THR A 245 -28.42 -2.98 -1.69
C THR A 245 -27.04 -3.43 -2.17
N GLU A 246 -26.81 -3.46 -3.48
CA GLU A 246 -25.49 -3.79 -4.04
C GLU A 246 -24.44 -2.74 -3.64
N SER A 247 -24.79 -1.44 -3.53
CA SER A 247 -23.86 -0.42 -3.03
C SER A 247 -23.42 -0.69 -1.59
N GLU A 248 -24.35 -1.05 -0.69
CA GLU A 248 -23.99 -1.42 0.69
C GLU A 248 -23.09 -2.67 0.73
N TRP A 249 -23.35 -3.66 -0.14
CA TRP A 249 -22.52 -4.86 -0.24
C TRP A 249 -21.11 -4.53 -0.73
N GLU A 250 -20.99 -3.76 -1.81
CA GLU A 250 -19.71 -3.32 -2.36
C GLU A 250 -18.93 -2.50 -1.34
N ASN A 251 -19.57 -1.55 -0.64
CA ASN A 251 -18.92 -0.73 0.39
C ASN A 251 -18.41 -1.59 1.56
N SER A 252 -19.22 -2.54 2.03
CA SER A 252 -18.85 -3.41 3.14
C SER A 252 -17.72 -4.38 2.76
N PHE A 253 -17.79 -4.98 1.58
CA PHE A 253 -16.73 -5.82 1.01
C PHE A 253 -15.44 -5.03 0.84
N THR A 254 -15.54 -3.83 0.28
CA THR A 254 -14.42 -2.92 0.01
C THR A 254 -13.67 -2.57 1.28
N LEU A 255 -14.38 -2.17 2.35
CA LEU A 255 -13.76 -1.83 3.63
C LEU A 255 -13.00 -3.02 4.22
N LYS A 256 -13.58 -4.22 4.17
CA LYS A 256 -12.95 -5.46 4.68
C LYS A 256 -11.67 -5.79 3.94
N MET A 257 -11.76 -5.85 2.61
CA MET A 257 -10.62 -6.14 1.75
C MET A 257 -9.53 -5.09 1.89
N PHE A 258 -9.89 -3.81 1.95
CA PHE A 258 -8.93 -2.73 2.17
C PHE A 258 -8.21 -2.90 3.51
N LEU A 259 -8.92 -3.10 4.63
CA LEU A 259 -8.30 -3.23 5.95
C LEU A 259 -7.28 -4.38 6.00
N PHE A 260 -7.64 -5.54 5.44
CA PHE A 260 -6.74 -6.67 5.36
C PHE A 260 -5.54 -6.41 4.45
N GLN A 261 -5.75 -5.92 3.23
CA GLN A 261 -4.69 -5.62 2.27
C GLN A 261 -3.73 -4.56 2.81
N PHE A 262 -4.28 -3.55 3.49
CA PHE A 262 -3.52 -2.50 4.15
C PHE A 262 -2.57 -3.07 5.21
N VAL A 263 -3.06 -3.93 6.10
CA VAL A 263 -2.21 -4.58 7.11
C VAL A 263 -1.23 -5.55 6.46
N ASN A 264 -1.68 -6.40 5.54
CA ASN A 264 -0.82 -7.41 4.89
C ASN A 264 0.37 -6.76 4.16
N LEU A 265 0.12 -5.62 3.51
CA LEU A 265 1.12 -4.93 2.73
C LEU A 265 2.03 -4.03 3.59
N ASN A 266 1.46 -3.26 4.54
CA ASN A 266 2.22 -2.27 5.30
C ASN A 266 2.81 -2.81 6.62
N SER A 267 2.33 -3.93 7.15
CA SER A 267 2.78 -4.47 8.46
C SER A 267 4.30 -4.67 8.53
N SER A 268 4.91 -5.20 7.47
CA SER A 268 6.36 -5.37 7.38
C SER A 268 7.11 -4.03 7.36
N THR A 269 6.57 -3.01 6.70
CA THR A 269 7.09 -1.64 6.66
C THR A 269 6.95 -0.94 8.02
N PHE A 270 5.81 -1.10 8.69
CA PHE A 270 5.58 -0.62 10.06
C PHE A 270 6.55 -1.28 11.06
N TYR A 271 6.83 -2.57 10.90
CA TYR A 271 7.83 -3.28 11.71
C TYR A 271 9.22 -2.67 11.55
N ILE A 272 9.67 -2.46 10.30
CA ILE A 272 10.99 -1.88 10.00
C ILE A 272 11.08 -0.43 10.49
N ALA A 273 10.01 0.36 10.34
CA ALA A 273 10.00 1.76 10.78
C ALA A 273 10.09 1.91 12.30
N PHE A 274 9.30 1.14 13.08
CA PHE A 274 9.07 1.45 14.49
C PHE A 274 9.61 0.44 15.50
N PHE A 275 9.81 -0.82 15.09
CA PHE A 275 10.16 -1.90 16.01
C PHE A 275 11.58 -2.44 15.79
N LEU A 276 12.09 -2.36 14.56
CA LEU A 276 13.43 -2.85 14.22
C LEU A 276 14.53 -2.09 14.98
N GLY A 277 15.47 -2.82 15.57
CA GLY A 277 16.63 -2.27 16.28
C GLY A 277 16.35 -1.52 17.59
N ARG A 278 15.08 -1.40 18.03
CA ARG A 278 14.74 -0.60 19.21
C ARG A 278 14.83 -1.35 20.53
N PHE A 279 14.58 -2.66 20.51
CA PHE A 279 14.49 -3.53 21.70
C PHE A 279 15.67 -4.49 21.84
N THR A 280 16.89 -4.05 21.55
CA THR A 280 18.08 -4.92 21.44
C THR A 280 18.91 -4.95 22.73
N GLY A 281 18.87 -3.89 23.54
CA GLY A 281 19.64 -3.77 24.78
C GLY A 281 21.05 -3.24 24.52
N HIS A 282 22.02 -3.62 25.35
CA HIS A 282 23.43 -3.22 25.19
C HIS A 282 24.36 -4.44 25.19
N PRO A 283 25.60 -4.31 24.66
CA PRO A 283 26.60 -5.36 24.79
C PRO A 283 26.75 -5.82 26.23
N GLY A 284 26.51 -7.12 26.46
CA GLY A 284 26.51 -7.76 27.78
C GLY A 284 25.13 -8.13 28.34
N ALA A 285 24.06 -7.41 27.96
CA ALA A 285 22.69 -7.68 28.40
C ALA A 285 21.68 -7.48 27.25
N TYR A 286 21.72 -8.39 26.29
CA TYR A 286 20.80 -8.37 25.15
C TYR A 286 19.42 -8.91 25.54
N LEU A 287 18.37 -8.25 25.04
CA LEU A 287 17.00 -8.78 25.10
C LEU A 287 16.89 -9.97 24.14
N ARG A 288 16.63 -11.16 24.69
CA ARG A 288 16.51 -12.40 23.93
C ARG A 288 15.06 -12.83 23.86
N LEU A 289 14.58 -13.07 22.64
CA LEU A 289 13.29 -13.68 22.40
C LEU A 289 13.34 -15.14 22.87
N ILE A 290 12.42 -15.50 23.79
CA ILE A 290 12.33 -16.84 24.40
C ILE A 290 13.69 -17.28 24.99
N ASN A 291 14.44 -16.34 25.57
CA ASN A 291 15.76 -16.56 26.18
C ASN A 291 16.84 -17.21 25.26
N ARG A 292 16.60 -17.33 23.95
CA ARG A 292 17.50 -18.02 23.00
C ARG A 292 17.97 -17.17 21.84
N TRP A 293 17.12 -16.31 21.29
CA TRP A 293 17.37 -15.63 20.02
C TRP A 293 17.49 -14.12 20.22
N ARG A 294 18.60 -13.51 19.78
CA ARG A 294 18.79 -12.05 19.80
C ARG A 294 17.96 -11.41 18.68
N LEU A 295 17.25 -10.31 18.99
CA LEU A 295 16.48 -9.57 17.99
C LEU A 295 17.41 -8.86 16.99
N GLU A 296 16.88 -8.56 15.80
CA GLU A 296 17.61 -7.84 14.74
C GLU A 296 17.96 -6.39 15.15
N GLU A 297 19.16 -5.95 14.76
CA GLU A 297 19.67 -4.60 14.98
C GLU A 297 19.69 -3.81 13.66
N CYS A 298 19.54 -2.49 13.75
CA CYS A 298 19.70 -1.59 12.61
C CYS A 298 21.15 -1.56 12.13
N HIS A 299 21.34 -1.21 10.86
CA HIS A 299 22.65 -0.81 10.36
C HIS A 299 23.18 0.42 11.14
N PRO A 300 24.51 0.59 11.32
CA PRO A 300 25.10 1.74 12.02
C PRO A 300 24.65 3.12 11.51
N SER A 301 24.25 3.20 10.24
CA SER A 301 23.76 4.41 9.58
C SER A 301 22.24 4.64 9.71
N GLY A 302 21.56 3.84 10.54
CA GLY A 302 20.12 3.91 10.81
C GLY A 302 19.29 2.89 10.02
N CYS A 303 18.04 2.69 10.47
CA CYS A 303 17.04 1.81 9.85
C CYS A 303 16.24 2.47 8.71
N LEU A 304 16.40 3.78 8.49
CA LEU A 304 15.64 4.53 7.48
C LEU A 304 15.94 4.05 6.05
N ILE A 305 17.17 3.58 5.78
CA ILE A 305 17.50 2.98 4.48
C ILE A 305 16.75 1.68 4.25
N ASP A 306 16.68 0.81 5.26
CA ASP A 306 15.98 -0.47 5.13
C ASP A 306 14.50 -0.23 4.81
N LEU A 307 13.91 0.78 5.44
CA LEU A 307 12.57 1.26 5.15
C LEU A 307 12.44 1.79 3.71
N CYS A 308 13.33 2.67 3.29
CA CYS A 308 13.35 3.25 1.95
C CYS A 308 13.51 2.18 0.85
N MET A 309 14.43 1.24 1.04
CA MET A 309 14.67 0.14 0.10
C MET A 309 13.43 -0.77 0.03
N GLN A 310 12.85 -1.13 1.16
CA GLN A 310 11.65 -1.96 1.18
C GLN A 310 10.48 -1.29 0.46
N MET A 311 10.24 0.00 0.73
CA MET A 311 9.19 0.75 0.03
C MET A 311 9.46 0.87 -1.47
N GLY A 312 10.69 1.20 -1.86
CA GLY A 312 11.08 1.32 -3.26
C GLY A 312 10.91 0.00 -4.01
N ILE A 313 11.33 -1.11 -3.39
CA ILE A 313 11.14 -2.47 -3.91
C ILE A 313 9.65 -2.76 -4.04
N ILE A 314 8.86 -2.61 -2.97
CA ILE A 314 7.43 -2.94 -3.01
C ILE A 314 6.72 -2.10 -4.09
N MET A 315 6.97 -0.80 -4.15
CA MET A 315 6.30 0.07 -5.11
C MET A 315 6.70 -0.25 -6.56
N VAL A 316 7.98 -0.52 -6.85
CA VAL A 316 8.42 -0.86 -8.21
C VAL A 316 8.00 -2.27 -8.61
N LEU A 317 8.26 -3.28 -7.78
CA LEU A 317 7.93 -4.68 -8.08
C LEU A 317 6.43 -4.90 -8.16
N LYS A 318 5.66 -4.41 -7.18
CA LYS A 318 4.21 -4.57 -7.19
C LYS A 318 3.61 -3.90 -8.40
N GLN A 319 4.04 -2.67 -8.72
CA GLN A 319 3.48 -1.95 -9.84
C GLN A 319 3.81 -2.59 -11.19
N THR A 320 5.08 -2.94 -11.41
CA THR A 320 5.47 -3.62 -12.64
C THR A 320 4.81 -4.98 -12.78
N TRP A 321 4.63 -5.70 -11.69
CA TRP A 321 3.92 -6.98 -11.66
C TRP A 321 2.43 -6.83 -11.96
N ASN A 322 1.77 -5.84 -11.35
CA ASN A 322 0.37 -5.54 -11.58
C ASN A 322 0.13 -5.17 -13.04
N ASN A 323 0.84 -4.18 -13.58
CA ASN A 323 0.72 -3.77 -14.98
C ASN A 323 0.97 -4.96 -15.93
N PHE A 324 1.92 -5.84 -15.59
CA PHE A 324 2.19 -7.05 -16.37
C PHE A 324 1.04 -8.06 -16.30
N MET A 325 0.52 -8.35 -15.12
CA MET A 325 -0.58 -9.31 -14.96
C MET A 325 -1.88 -8.77 -15.53
N GLU A 326 -2.17 -7.49 -15.33
CA GLU A 326 -3.35 -6.80 -15.80
C GLU A 326 -3.45 -6.77 -17.33
N LEU A 327 -2.33 -6.52 -18.02
CA LEU A 327 -2.27 -6.60 -19.48
C LEU A 327 -2.11 -8.04 -19.98
N GLY A 328 -1.22 -8.80 -19.34
CA GLY A 328 -0.80 -10.13 -19.79
C GLY A 328 -1.88 -11.19 -19.62
N TYR A 329 -2.54 -11.24 -18.46
CA TYR A 329 -3.56 -12.25 -18.17
C TYR A 329 -4.70 -12.26 -19.19
N PRO A 330 -5.40 -11.14 -19.47
CA PRO A 330 -6.52 -11.16 -20.41
C PRO A 330 -6.04 -11.36 -21.86
N LEU A 331 -4.85 -10.86 -22.24
CA LEU A 331 -4.29 -11.09 -23.57
C LEU A 331 -4.00 -12.57 -23.83
N ILE A 332 -3.37 -13.24 -22.85
CA ILE A 332 -3.04 -14.66 -22.93
C ILE A 332 -4.33 -15.49 -22.98
N GLN A 333 -5.31 -15.17 -22.14
CA GLN A 333 -6.56 -15.90 -22.10
C GLN A 333 -7.36 -15.71 -23.40
N ASN A 334 -7.49 -14.48 -23.91
CA ASN A 334 -8.13 -14.19 -25.18
C ASN A 334 -7.37 -14.83 -26.35
N TRP A 335 -6.03 -14.86 -26.31
CA TRP A 335 -5.22 -15.58 -27.30
C TRP A 335 -5.49 -17.09 -27.27
N TRP A 336 -5.57 -17.70 -26.08
CA TRP A 336 -5.88 -19.12 -25.92
C TRP A 336 -7.28 -19.43 -26.45
N THR A 337 -8.31 -18.68 -26.05
CA THR A 337 -9.67 -18.82 -26.56
C THR A 337 -9.71 -18.72 -28.09
N ARG A 338 -9.01 -17.73 -28.66
CA ARG A 338 -8.89 -17.56 -30.12
C ARG A 338 -8.19 -18.72 -30.82
N ARG A 339 -7.24 -19.39 -30.15
CA ARG A 339 -6.52 -20.56 -30.68
C ARG A 339 -7.39 -21.80 -30.63
N LYS A 340 -8.13 -22.03 -29.53
CA LYS A 340 -9.10 -23.13 -29.40
C LYS A 340 -10.21 -23.03 -30.46
N LEU A 341 -10.80 -21.84 -30.63
CA LEU A 341 -11.79 -21.58 -31.69
C LEU A 341 -11.25 -21.84 -33.10
N ARG A 342 -9.96 -21.54 -33.35
CA ARG A 342 -9.33 -21.80 -34.65
C ARG A 342 -9.14 -23.30 -34.91
N GLN A 343 -8.89 -24.09 -33.86
CA GLN A 343 -8.79 -25.54 -33.96
C GLN A 343 -10.17 -26.18 -34.23
N GLU A 344 -11.23 -25.71 -33.57
CA GLU A 344 -12.58 -26.30 -33.70
C GLU A 344 -13.27 -25.93 -35.03
N TYR A 345 -13.18 -24.67 -35.46
CA TYR A 345 -13.98 -24.17 -36.60
C TYR A 345 -13.18 -23.89 -37.87
N GLY A 346 -11.86 -24.06 -37.86
CA GLY A 346 -10.97 -23.73 -38.97
C GLY A 346 -10.86 -22.23 -39.26
N THR A 347 -9.93 -21.83 -40.13
CA THR A 347 -9.62 -20.41 -40.37
C THR A 347 -10.74 -19.67 -41.14
N GLN A 348 -11.49 -20.39 -42.00
CA GLN A 348 -12.52 -19.84 -42.89
C GLN A 348 -13.80 -19.38 -42.18
N ARG A 349 -14.19 -20.03 -41.08
CA ARG A 349 -15.45 -19.73 -40.36
C ARG A 349 -15.34 -18.54 -39.40
N LYS A 350 -14.12 -18.18 -39.00
CA LYS A 350 -13.85 -17.13 -37.99
C LYS A 350 -14.15 -15.71 -38.48
N THR A 351 -13.98 -15.45 -39.78
CA THR A 351 -14.32 -14.16 -40.40
C THR A 351 -15.83 -13.93 -40.48
N SER A 352 -16.63 -15.02 -40.43
CA SER A 352 -18.09 -14.98 -40.50
C SER A 352 -18.77 -14.88 -39.13
N PHE A 353 -18.03 -14.82 -38.01
CA PHE A 353 -18.67 -14.75 -36.71
C PHE A 353 -19.44 -13.43 -36.52
N PRO A 354 -20.71 -13.50 -36.11
CA PRO A 354 -21.50 -12.32 -35.79
C PRO A 354 -20.96 -11.63 -34.52
N GLN A 355 -21.29 -10.34 -34.33
CA GLN A 355 -20.66 -9.50 -33.30
C GLN A 355 -20.83 -10.04 -31.87
N TRP A 356 -22.04 -10.45 -31.48
CA TRP A 356 -22.32 -11.08 -30.19
C TRP A 356 -21.45 -12.31 -29.88
N GLU A 357 -21.08 -13.12 -30.87
CA GLU A 357 -20.18 -14.26 -30.67
C GLU A 357 -18.72 -13.80 -30.45
N LYS A 358 -18.30 -12.72 -31.11
CA LYS A 358 -17.00 -12.08 -30.83
C LYS A 358 -16.95 -11.55 -29.40
N ASP A 359 -18.00 -10.87 -28.96
CA ASP A 359 -18.10 -10.27 -27.62
C ASP A 359 -18.27 -11.34 -26.53
N TYR A 360 -18.94 -12.46 -26.82
CA TYR A 360 -19.05 -13.59 -25.91
C TYR A 360 -17.70 -14.26 -25.63
N ASN A 361 -16.82 -14.30 -26.64
CA ASN A 361 -15.50 -14.90 -26.51
C ASN A 361 -14.46 -14.02 -25.80
N LEU A 362 -14.80 -12.77 -25.47
CA LEU A 362 -13.99 -11.90 -24.59
C LEU A 362 -14.22 -12.26 -23.12
N GLN A 363 -13.24 -11.93 -22.27
CA GLN A 363 -13.36 -12.12 -20.84
C GLN A 363 -14.48 -11.26 -20.24
N PRO A 364 -15.32 -11.79 -19.35
CA PRO A 364 -16.20 -10.96 -18.55
C PRO A 364 -15.36 -10.09 -17.60
N MET A 365 -15.90 -8.92 -17.23
CA MET A 365 -15.32 -8.11 -16.15
C MET A 365 -15.36 -8.89 -14.83
N ASN A 366 -14.44 -8.61 -13.92
CA ASN A 366 -14.38 -9.24 -12.60
C ASN A 366 -15.73 -9.10 -11.88
N ALA A 367 -16.09 -10.11 -11.08
CA ALA A 367 -17.35 -10.12 -10.32
C ALA A 367 -17.46 -8.94 -9.34
N TYR A 368 -16.34 -8.35 -8.95
CA TYR A 368 -16.25 -7.19 -8.03
C TYR A 368 -16.13 -5.85 -8.78
N GLY A 369 -16.33 -5.87 -10.09
CA GLY A 369 -16.37 -4.67 -10.92
C GLY A 369 -15.04 -3.93 -10.98
N LEU A 370 -15.04 -2.69 -10.46
CA LEU A 370 -13.90 -1.76 -10.43
C LEU A 370 -13.12 -1.82 -9.10
N PHE A 371 -13.44 -2.79 -8.24
CA PHE A 371 -12.86 -2.87 -6.91
C PHE A 371 -11.32 -2.99 -6.96
N ASP A 372 -10.80 -3.87 -7.82
CA ASP A 372 -9.36 -4.13 -7.91
C ASP A 372 -8.61 -2.89 -8.40
N GLU A 373 -9.19 -2.17 -9.37
CA GLU A 373 -8.68 -0.92 -9.94
C GLU A 373 -8.59 0.19 -8.89
N TYR A 374 -9.66 0.41 -8.11
CA TYR A 374 -9.60 1.40 -7.03
C TYR A 374 -8.66 0.97 -5.91
N LEU A 375 -8.64 -0.31 -5.54
CA LEU A 375 -7.79 -0.84 -4.48
C LEU A 375 -6.31 -0.59 -4.79
N GLU A 376 -5.89 -0.85 -6.03
CA GLU A 376 -4.53 -0.60 -6.50
C GLU A 376 -4.13 0.87 -6.30
N MET A 377 -4.95 1.78 -6.82
CA MET A 377 -4.67 3.21 -6.76
C MET A 377 -4.68 3.77 -5.34
N ILE A 378 -5.52 3.23 -4.46
CA ILE A 378 -5.62 3.68 -3.06
C ILE A 378 -4.47 3.13 -2.22
N LEU A 379 -4.02 1.91 -2.48
CA LEU A 379 -2.78 1.40 -1.87
C LEU A 379 -1.57 2.22 -2.33
N GLN A 380 -1.53 2.64 -3.60
CA GLN A 380 -0.50 3.56 -4.11
C GLN A 380 -0.57 4.93 -3.42
N PHE A 381 -1.76 5.48 -3.19
CA PHE A 381 -1.95 6.69 -2.39
C PHE A 381 -1.42 6.51 -0.95
N GLY A 382 -1.66 5.35 -0.34
CA GLY A 382 -1.09 5.00 0.96
C GLY A 382 0.44 5.04 0.97
N PHE A 383 1.10 4.42 -0.01
CA PHE A 383 2.57 4.45 -0.11
C PHE A 383 3.16 5.82 -0.34
N THR A 384 2.47 6.68 -1.10
CA THR A 384 2.93 8.05 -1.39
C THR A 384 2.72 9.01 -0.23
N THR A 385 1.87 8.69 0.75
CA THR A 385 1.53 9.59 1.86
C THR A 385 2.05 9.10 3.20
N ILE A 386 1.87 7.83 3.57
CA ILE A 386 2.11 7.31 4.93
C ILE A 386 3.59 7.33 5.33
N PHE A 387 4.48 7.02 4.39
CA PHE A 387 5.92 6.89 4.62
C PHE A 387 6.74 7.86 3.76
N VAL A 388 6.14 8.98 3.36
CA VAL A 388 6.77 9.93 2.43
C VAL A 388 8.00 10.61 3.01
N ALA A 389 8.09 10.73 4.34
CA ALA A 389 9.28 11.21 5.04
C ALA A 389 10.53 10.34 4.80
N ALA A 390 10.34 9.03 4.54
CA ALA A 390 11.45 8.12 4.27
C ALA A 390 11.86 8.08 2.79
N PHE A 391 10.93 8.36 1.87
CA PHE A 391 11.18 8.24 0.43
C PHE A 391 10.48 9.37 -0.39
N PRO A 392 11.17 10.50 -0.63
CA PRO A 392 10.59 11.68 -1.28
C PRO A 392 10.30 11.49 -2.78
N LEU A 393 10.89 10.48 -3.42
CA LEU A 393 10.65 10.15 -4.83
C LEU A 393 9.37 9.32 -5.05
N ALA A 394 8.65 8.94 -3.99
CA ALA A 394 7.41 8.16 -4.11
C ALA A 394 6.38 8.80 -5.04
N PRO A 395 6.07 10.12 -4.94
CA PRO A 395 5.09 10.75 -5.82
C PRO A 395 5.50 10.79 -7.29
N LEU A 396 6.81 10.84 -7.59
CA LEU A 396 7.30 10.81 -8.96
C LEU A 396 7.08 9.43 -9.61
N LEU A 397 7.40 8.36 -8.87
CA LEU A 397 7.17 7.00 -9.36
C LEU A 397 5.68 6.68 -9.49
N ALA A 398 4.87 7.15 -8.54
CA ALA A 398 3.41 7.10 -8.62
C ALA A 398 2.86 7.86 -9.85
N LEU A 399 3.40 9.05 -10.15
CA LEU A 399 2.99 9.82 -11.33
C LEU A 399 3.29 9.08 -12.63
N LEU A 400 4.53 8.55 -12.75
CA LEU A 400 4.92 7.77 -13.93
C LEU A 400 4.05 6.54 -14.10
N ASN A 401 3.73 5.86 -13.01
CA ASN A 401 2.81 4.74 -13.06
C ASN A 401 1.42 5.16 -13.53
N ASN A 402 0.81 6.17 -12.91
CA ASN A 402 -0.54 6.60 -13.27
C ASN A 402 -0.69 7.02 -14.74
N ILE A 403 0.35 7.62 -15.33
CA ILE A 403 0.35 7.99 -16.75
C ILE A 403 0.23 6.75 -17.63
N ILE A 404 0.90 5.66 -17.26
CA ILE A 404 0.81 4.37 -17.94
C ILE A 404 -0.54 3.73 -17.63
N GLU A 405 -0.95 3.71 -16.36
CA GLU A 405 -2.16 3.08 -15.84
C GLU A 405 -3.43 3.56 -16.54
N ILE A 406 -3.63 4.89 -16.64
CA ILE A 406 -4.79 5.48 -17.33
C ILE A 406 -4.95 4.91 -18.75
N ARG A 407 -3.83 4.65 -19.44
CA ARG A 407 -3.83 4.14 -20.82
C ARG A 407 -4.01 2.63 -20.86
N LEU A 408 -3.37 1.89 -19.94
CA LEU A 408 -3.51 0.44 -19.84
C LEU A 408 -4.94 0.05 -19.47
N ASP A 409 -5.52 0.70 -18.46
CA ASP A 409 -6.92 0.53 -18.09
C ASP A 409 -7.85 0.81 -19.27
N ALA A 410 -7.67 1.96 -19.93
CA ALA A 410 -8.50 2.31 -21.09
C ALA A 410 -8.39 1.26 -22.21
N TYR A 411 -7.19 0.74 -22.47
CA TYR A 411 -6.96 -0.33 -23.45
C TYR A 411 -7.65 -1.64 -23.02
N LYS A 412 -7.55 -2.02 -21.74
CA LYS A 412 -8.20 -3.19 -21.15
C LYS A 412 -9.72 -3.14 -21.34
N PHE A 413 -10.36 -2.03 -20.97
CA PHE A 413 -11.80 -1.81 -21.11
C PHE A 413 -12.29 -1.81 -22.57
N VAL A 414 -11.49 -1.28 -23.50
CA VAL A 414 -11.90 -1.15 -24.90
C VAL A 414 -11.66 -2.43 -25.71
N THR A 415 -10.62 -3.21 -25.39
CA THR A 415 -10.17 -4.30 -26.28
C THR A 415 -10.22 -5.70 -25.67
N GLN A 416 -10.04 -5.84 -24.36
CA GLN A 416 -9.83 -7.14 -23.73
C GLN A 416 -11.08 -7.68 -23.01
N TRP A 417 -11.88 -6.79 -22.45
CA TRP A 417 -13.08 -7.14 -21.72
C TRP A 417 -14.34 -7.03 -22.57
N ARG A 418 -15.31 -7.89 -22.24
CA ARG A 418 -16.68 -7.71 -22.68
C ARG A 418 -17.24 -6.44 -22.05
N ARG A 419 -18.00 -5.67 -22.83
CA ARG A 419 -18.64 -4.44 -22.35
C ARG A 419 -19.48 -4.73 -21.09
N PRO A 420 -19.17 -4.10 -19.95
CA PRO A 420 -19.98 -4.22 -18.75
C PRO A 420 -21.30 -3.46 -18.92
N LEU A 421 -22.29 -3.84 -18.13
CA LEU A 421 -23.55 -3.09 -18.05
C LEU A 421 -23.27 -1.71 -17.47
N ALA A 422 -23.84 -0.68 -18.10
CA ALA A 422 -23.69 0.69 -17.63
C ALA A 422 -24.41 0.82 -16.27
N SER A 423 -23.64 1.11 -15.23
CA SER A 423 -24.14 1.41 -13.89
C SER A 423 -23.96 2.89 -13.58
N ARG A 424 -24.94 3.44 -12.87
CA ARG A 424 -24.88 4.78 -12.29
C ARG A 424 -24.20 4.69 -10.92
N ALA A 425 -23.44 5.72 -10.56
CA ALA A 425 -22.79 5.84 -9.26
C ALA A 425 -22.56 7.32 -8.99
N LYS A 426 -23.05 7.82 -7.85
CA LYS A 426 -22.97 9.23 -7.45
C LYS A 426 -21.56 9.64 -7.02
N ASP A 427 -20.86 8.74 -6.34
CA ASP A 427 -19.52 8.94 -5.86
C ASP A 427 -18.65 7.68 -6.00
N ILE A 428 -17.40 7.79 -5.54
CA ILE A 428 -16.45 6.67 -5.52
C ILE A 428 -16.75 5.69 -4.36
N GLY A 429 -17.87 5.83 -3.65
CA GLY A 429 -18.26 5.02 -2.51
C GLY A 429 -17.36 5.22 -1.28
N ILE A 430 -17.18 4.14 -0.52
CA ILE A 430 -16.40 4.11 0.72
C ILE A 430 -14.93 4.51 0.54
N TRP A 431 -14.41 4.48 -0.68
CA TRP A 431 -13.04 4.85 -1.02
C TRP A 431 -12.67 6.28 -0.57
N TYR A 432 -13.62 7.22 -0.60
CA TYR A 432 -13.37 8.57 -0.07
C TYR A 432 -13.04 8.55 1.43
N GLY A 433 -13.84 7.84 2.23
CA GLY A 433 -13.60 7.71 3.68
C GLY A 433 -12.31 6.96 3.99
N ILE A 434 -11.94 5.98 3.15
CA ILE A 434 -10.64 5.29 3.25
C ILE A 434 -9.49 6.26 3.00
N LEU A 435 -9.56 7.08 1.95
CA LEU A 435 -8.52 8.06 1.65
C LEU A 435 -8.37 9.12 2.75
N GLU A 436 -9.48 9.55 3.36
CA GLU A 436 -9.47 10.45 4.52
C GLU A 436 -8.79 9.79 5.73
N GLY A 437 -9.12 8.52 6.02
CA GLY A 437 -8.46 7.74 7.07
C GLY A 437 -6.95 7.58 6.83
N ILE A 438 -6.54 7.28 5.59
CA ILE A 438 -5.12 7.25 5.20
C ILE A 438 -4.47 8.62 5.39
N GLY A 439 -5.15 9.71 5.02
CA GLY A 439 -4.68 11.08 5.21
C GLY A 439 -4.36 11.39 6.67
N VAL A 440 -5.27 11.07 7.60
CA VAL A 440 -5.04 11.24 9.04
C VAL A 440 -3.89 10.37 9.53
N LEU A 441 -3.88 9.09 9.14
CA LEU A 441 -2.82 8.15 9.53
C LEU A 441 -1.43 8.59 9.01
N SER A 442 -1.38 9.22 7.84
CA SER A 442 -0.14 9.68 7.23
C SER A 442 0.55 10.78 8.06
N VAL A 443 -0.21 11.71 8.64
CA VAL A 443 0.35 12.77 9.49
C VAL A 443 1.00 12.16 10.73
N ILE A 444 0.28 11.24 11.37
CA ILE A 444 0.76 10.56 12.58
C ILE A 444 2.01 9.74 12.26
N THR A 445 1.97 8.95 11.18
CA THR A 445 3.06 8.05 10.81
C THR A 445 4.31 8.81 10.41
N ASN A 446 4.21 9.85 9.58
CA ASN A 446 5.36 10.67 9.21
C ASN A 446 5.98 11.39 10.41
N ALA A 447 5.17 11.87 11.36
CA ALA A 447 5.69 12.46 12.60
C ALA A 447 6.52 11.44 13.40
N PHE A 448 6.02 10.21 13.55
CA PHE A 448 6.77 9.14 14.21
C PHE A 448 8.00 8.71 13.42
N VAL A 449 7.96 8.63 12.09
CA VAL A 449 9.12 8.28 11.26
C VAL A 449 10.24 9.30 11.44
N ILE A 450 9.91 10.60 11.45
CA ILE A 450 10.89 11.68 11.66
C ILE A 450 11.44 11.66 13.10
N ALA A 451 10.59 11.36 14.09
CA ALA A 451 10.99 11.39 15.50
C ALA A 451 11.76 10.15 15.97
N VAL A 452 11.43 8.97 15.44
CA VAL A 452 11.89 7.67 15.94
C VAL A 452 12.86 6.99 14.98
N THR A 453 12.59 7.02 13.67
CA THR A 453 13.34 6.26 12.66
C THR A 453 14.47 7.08 12.02
N SER A 454 14.26 8.39 11.87
CA SER A 454 15.25 9.34 11.35
C SER A 454 16.22 9.78 12.44
N ASP A 455 17.47 10.04 12.05
CA ASP A 455 18.50 10.60 12.93
C ASP A 455 18.40 12.12 13.06
N PHE A 456 17.36 12.75 12.50
CA PHE A 456 17.17 14.20 12.51
C PHE A 456 17.14 14.79 13.93
N ILE A 457 16.36 14.20 14.84
CA ILE A 457 16.24 14.70 16.22
C ILE A 457 17.55 14.54 17.01
N PRO A 458 18.22 13.36 17.03
CA PRO A 458 19.53 13.22 17.67
C PRO A 458 20.58 14.22 17.15
N ARG A 459 20.63 14.45 15.83
CA ARG A 459 21.55 15.42 15.22
C ARG A 459 21.25 16.85 15.67
N LEU A 460 19.98 17.21 15.76
CA LEU A 460 19.55 18.52 16.24
C LEU A 460 19.90 18.72 17.73
N VAL A 461 19.63 17.73 18.56
CA VAL A 461 19.99 17.75 19.99
C VAL A 461 21.51 17.86 20.15
N TYR A 462 22.29 17.10 19.38
CA TYR A 462 23.75 17.23 19.39
C TYR A 462 24.17 18.65 19.03
N ALA A 463 23.72 19.19 17.89
CA ALA A 463 24.12 20.51 17.42
C ALA A 463 23.84 21.64 18.44
N TYR A 464 22.65 21.66 19.04
CA TYR A 464 22.21 22.75 19.93
C TYR A 464 22.57 22.57 21.41
N LYS A 465 22.73 21.33 21.89
CA LYS A 465 22.99 21.06 23.32
C LYS A 465 24.44 20.68 23.62
N TYR A 466 25.07 19.90 22.75
CA TYR A 466 26.39 19.31 23.00
C TYR A 466 27.48 19.75 22.01
N GLY A 467 27.07 20.36 20.90
CA GLY A 467 27.89 20.63 19.74
C GLY A 467 28.20 22.11 19.54
N PRO A 468 28.56 22.51 18.32
CA PRO A 468 29.14 23.84 18.04
C PRO A 468 28.17 25.01 18.26
N CYS A 469 26.86 24.76 18.29
CA CYS A 469 25.85 25.79 18.55
C CYS A 469 25.42 25.85 20.02
N ALA A 470 26.01 25.02 20.90
CA ALA A 470 25.73 25.05 22.33
C ALA A 470 26.09 26.41 22.93
N GLY A 471 25.15 27.05 23.61
CA GLY A 471 25.34 28.36 24.26
C GLY A 471 25.04 29.60 23.39
N GLN A 472 24.75 29.45 22.08
CA GLN A 472 24.38 30.61 21.23
C GLN A 472 23.01 31.22 21.59
N GLY A 473 22.17 30.52 22.34
CA GLY A 473 20.93 31.06 22.90
C GLY A 473 21.14 31.99 24.12
N GLU A 474 22.30 31.96 24.76
CA GLU A 474 22.64 32.85 25.90
C GLU A 474 23.40 34.12 25.46
N ALA A 475 23.87 34.17 24.20
CA ALA A 475 24.61 35.32 23.65
C ALA A 475 23.73 36.55 23.33
N GLY A 476 22.42 36.50 23.63
CA GLY A 476 21.49 37.63 23.57
C GLY A 476 21.16 38.26 24.94
N GLN A 477 21.78 37.77 26.03
CA GLN A 477 21.65 38.34 27.38
C GLN A 477 23.02 38.76 27.92
N LYS A 478 23.65 39.76 27.31
CA LYS A 478 24.64 40.61 27.99
C LYS A 478 24.47 42.05 27.55
#